data_AF-A0A9Q0TTJ0-F1
#
_entry.id   AF-A0A9Q0TTJ0-F1
#
_cell.length_a   1.000
_cell.length_b   1.000
_cell.length_c   1.000
_cell.angle_alpha   90.00
_cell.angle_beta   90.00
_cell.angle_gamma   90.00
#
_symmetry.space_group_name_H-M   'P 1'
#
loop_
_entity.id
_entity.type
_entity.pdbx_description
1 polymer ?
#
loop_
_entity_poly.entity_id
_entity_poly.type
_entity_poly.pdbx_seq_one_letter_code
_entity_poly.pdbx_strand_id
1 'polypeptide(L)'
;MPNSMALDIKSFETIIPSRFLSFTIPNPALPTQLLRVAVLDNPIQLNESPQVAALFVPQNREPDWIFSTESGHLQLLLSSPGISRLILIGSNPIGGSDSSPLTYHKRDNAQYVKSLENSVKPLFFALSPKVSVQDGIFDVPILDYEDNLICSVVLERCVGVFVCEMLVEDIEIESDSELREFRRRLRFKRMPNLVQTEIRIVPQKVFELDRVKIGGEVKFRPDTKVLVHSYLIPMVASLSLIGSCIEDRFRKGLKPKALCLGVGGGALLSFLRTELGFEVFGVEMDEEVLRVARQYFGLEDCEIHVSVGDAIEYVEKLAGRDRVLVSGEDNGDFYLNHANGFDTKFDVIMVDLDSCDARNGVIAPPLEFVKKHILSAARSVLSDFGIFVMNVIPPTRLFYDTLIHEFQEIFHELYEIDVGNGENFVLIAKVSPVTSPLSECENSFLQKLRIAILGRYLDSIRKI
;
A
#
# COMPACT_ATOMS: atom_id res chain seq x y z
N MET A 1 21.92 -28.34 -8.16
CA MET A 1 22.52 -28.61 -6.83
C MET A 1 23.14 -27.31 -6.35
N PRO A 2 22.52 -26.53 -5.46
CA PRO A 2 23.19 -25.39 -4.87
C PRO A 2 24.24 -25.90 -3.87
N ASN A 3 25.47 -25.39 -3.98
CA ASN A 3 26.55 -25.71 -3.05
C ASN A 3 26.11 -25.40 -1.61
N SER A 4 25.99 -26.42 -0.76
CA SER A 4 25.89 -26.18 0.68
C SER A 4 27.25 -25.65 1.16
N MET A 5 27.38 -24.33 1.31
CA MET A 5 28.46 -23.80 2.14
C MET A 5 28.26 -24.37 3.53
N ALA A 6 29.23 -25.16 4.02
CA ALA A 6 29.27 -25.51 5.42
C ALA A 6 29.48 -24.21 6.21
N LEU A 7 28.49 -23.81 7.01
CA LEU A 7 28.63 -22.67 7.91
C LEU A 7 29.71 -22.99 8.96
N ASP A 8 30.80 -22.23 8.96
CA ASP A 8 31.77 -22.26 10.04
C ASP A 8 31.21 -21.47 11.22
N ILE A 9 30.94 -22.15 12.33
CA ILE A 9 30.43 -21.54 13.58
C ILE A 9 31.35 -20.42 14.06
N LYS A 10 32.66 -20.49 13.77
CA LYS A 10 33.62 -19.45 14.13
C LYS A 10 33.30 -18.09 13.51
N SER A 11 32.54 -18.06 12.41
CA SER A 11 32.12 -16.82 11.76
C SER A 11 31.28 -15.92 12.68
N PHE A 12 30.57 -16.48 13.66
CA PHE A 12 29.71 -15.73 14.58
C PHE A 12 30.42 -15.23 15.84
N GLU A 13 31.71 -15.55 16.04
CA GLU A 13 32.45 -15.20 17.26
C GLU A 13 32.66 -13.69 17.45
N THR A 14 32.55 -12.90 16.37
CA THR A 14 32.66 -11.44 16.36
C THR A 14 31.44 -10.80 15.70
N ILE A 15 31.17 -9.54 16.05
CA ILE A 15 30.22 -8.67 15.32
C ILE A 15 30.93 -8.10 14.10
N ILE A 16 30.31 -8.20 12.92
CA ILE A 16 30.76 -7.54 11.70
C ILE A 16 29.69 -6.54 11.26
N PRO A 17 29.99 -5.24 11.18
CA PRO A 17 29.01 -4.23 10.76
C PRO A 17 28.29 -4.61 9.46
N SER A 18 26.96 -4.49 9.49
CA SER A 18 26.07 -4.79 8.36
C SER A 18 26.15 -6.22 7.83
N ARG A 19 26.64 -7.18 8.62
CA ARG A 19 26.58 -8.60 8.23
C ARG A 19 25.13 -9.05 8.17
N PHE A 20 24.75 -9.67 7.06
CA PHE A 20 23.52 -10.42 6.92
C PHE A 20 23.83 -11.85 6.44
N LEU A 21 23.41 -12.86 7.21
CA LEU A 21 23.53 -14.27 6.85
C LEU A 21 22.19 -14.97 7.06
N SER A 22 21.75 -15.77 6.09
CA SER A 22 20.54 -16.59 6.23
C SER A 22 20.79 -18.02 5.79
N PHE A 23 20.30 -18.98 6.56
CA PHE A 23 20.48 -20.41 6.33
C PHE A 23 19.33 -21.21 6.94
N THR A 24 19.26 -22.50 6.62
CA THR A 24 18.21 -23.40 7.13
C THR A 24 18.80 -24.49 8.02
N ILE A 25 18.08 -24.84 9.09
CA ILE A 25 18.40 -25.96 9.98
C ILE A 25 17.18 -26.89 10.13
N PRO A 26 17.36 -28.19 10.45
CA PRO A 26 16.24 -29.05 10.83
C PRO A 26 15.48 -28.46 12.02
N ASN A 27 14.15 -28.45 11.99
CA ASN A 27 13.34 -28.00 13.11
C ASN A 27 13.44 -29.03 14.26
N PRO A 28 14.00 -28.65 15.43
CA PRO A 28 14.19 -29.59 16.53
C PRO A 28 12.88 -30.12 17.13
N ALA A 29 11.79 -29.34 17.00
CA ALA A 29 10.46 -29.72 17.48
C ALA A 29 9.67 -30.50 16.41
N LEU A 30 9.93 -30.26 15.12
CA LEU A 30 9.23 -30.88 13.99
C LEU A 30 10.23 -31.32 12.91
N PRO A 31 10.89 -32.49 13.04
CA PRO A 31 12.04 -32.87 12.21
C PRO A 31 11.79 -32.93 10.69
N THR A 32 10.53 -33.00 10.27
CA THR A 32 10.11 -32.96 8.86
C THR A 32 10.08 -31.56 8.26
N GLN A 33 10.26 -30.53 9.08
CA GLN A 33 10.29 -29.13 8.70
C GLN A 33 11.69 -28.56 8.87
N LEU A 34 12.00 -27.52 8.08
CA LEU A 34 13.21 -26.74 8.25
C LEU A 34 12.86 -25.41 8.91
N LEU A 35 13.74 -24.90 9.76
CA LEU A 35 13.71 -23.52 10.24
C LEU A 35 14.64 -22.69 9.38
N ARG A 36 14.21 -21.51 8.98
CA ARG A 36 15.07 -20.45 8.49
C ARG A 36 15.62 -19.67 9.67
N VAL A 37 16.94 -19.50 9.68
CA VAL A 37 17.66 -18.65 10.63
C VAL A 37 18.27 -17.50 9.84
N ALA A 38 18.10 -16.28 10.33
CA ALA A 38 18.76 -15.09 9.81
C ALA A 38 19.53 -14.41 10.94
N VAL A 39 20.78 -14.03 10.68
CA VAL A 39 21.65 -13.31 11.61
C VAL A 39 22.02 -11.99 10.98
N LEU A 40 21.67 -10.91 11.66
CA LEU A 40 21.95 -9.54 11.26
C LEU A 40 22.76 -8.82 12.34
N ASP A 41 23.88 -8.22 11.96
CA ASP A 41 24.70 -7.39 12.85
C ASP A 41 24.42 -5.90 12.60
N ASN A 42 24.42 -5.11 13.67
CA ASN A 42 24.14 -3.69 13.61
C ASN A 42 25.16 -2.97 12.71
N PRO A 43 24.73 -2.06 11.81
CA PRO A 43 25.66 -1.29 10.97
C PRO A 43 26.60 -0.39 11.78
N ILE A 44 26.22 -0.03 13.01
CA ILE A 44 27.02 0.79 13.91
C ILE A 44 27.51 -0.11 15.04
N GLN A 45 28.82 -0.03 15.33
CA GLN A 45 29.38 -0.71 16.49
C GLN A 45 28.95 0.02 17.77
N LEU A 46 27.98 -0.55 18.49
CA LEU A 46 27.31 0.12 19.61
C LEU A 46 28.12 0.10 20.90
N ASN A 47 28.68 -1.05 21.29
CA ASN A 47 29.26 -1.28 22.62
C ASN A 47 30.51 -2.18 22.55
N GLU A 48 31.36 -2.10 23.57
CA GLU A 48 32.45 -3.08 23.80
C GLU A 48 31.91 -4.46 24.21
N SER A 49 30.73 -4.49 24.85
CA SER A 49 29.96 -5.69 25.17
C SER A 49 28.73 -5.80 24.25
N PRO A 50 28.79 -6.62 23.16
CA PRO A 50 27.69 -6.70 22.21
C PRO A 50 26.49 -7.43 22.81
N GLN A 51 25.32 -6.81 22.72
CA GLN A 51 24.05 -7.41 23.09
C GLN A 51 23.45 -8.17 21.90
N VAL A 52 23.04 -9.41 22.15
CA VAL A 52 22.38 -10.27 21.15
C VAL A 52 20.94 -10.45 21.55
N ALA A 53 20.03 -10.37 20.59
CA ALA A 53 18.62 -10.68 20.80
C ALA A 53 18.12 -11.64 19.73
N ALA A 54 17.07 -12.39 20.04
CA ALA A 54 16.41 -13.27 19.10
C ALA A 54 14.95 -12.86 18.91
N LEU A 55 14.39 -13.13 17.73
CA LEU A 55 12.98 -12.91 17.43
C LEU A 55 12.44 -14.14 16.72
N PHE A 56 11.34 -14.67 17.22
CA PHE A 56 10.61 -15.75 16.56
C PHE A 56 9.60 -15.16 15.60
N VAL A 57 9.72 -15.53 14.33
CA VAL A 57 8.77 -15.10 13.31
C VAL A 57 7.43 -15.77 13.58
N PRO A 58 6.32 -15.02 13.63
CA PRO A 58 5.02 -15.61 13.83
C PRO A 58 4.67 -16.62 12.72
N GLN A 59 4.08 -17.75 13.13
CA GLN A 59 3.71 -18.80 12.17
C GLN A 59 2.78 -18.26 11.08
N ASN A 60 3.06 -18.61 9.83
CA ASN A 60 2.38 -18.15 8.61
C ASN A 60 2.61 -16.67 8.25
N ARG A 61 3.42 -15.93 9.01
CA ARG A 61 3.89 -14.58 8.67
C ARG A 61 5.31 -14.57 8.11
N GLU A 62 5.95 -15.73 7.95
CA GLU A 62 7.29 -15.83 7.36
C GLU A 62 7.43 -15.15 5.98
N PRO A 63 6.40 -15.10 5.12
CA PRO A 63 6.43 -14.36 3.86
C PRO A 63 6.29 -12.83 3.99
N ASP A 64 5.98 -12.29 5.17
CA ASP A 64 5.85 -10.84 5.35
C ASP A 64 7.21 -10.17 5.14
N TRP A 65 7.23 -8.98 4.55
CA TRP A 65 8.47 -8.28 4.21
C TRP A 65 9.39 -8.10 5.43
N ILE A 66 8.81 -7.71 6.57
CA ILE A 66 9.53 -7.46 7.82
C ILE A 66 10.28 -8.70 8.34
N PHE A 67 9.82 -9.91 7.98
CA PHE A 67 10.41 -11.18 8.42
C PHE A 67 11.15 -11.96 7.30
N SER A 68 10.96 -11.60 6.03
CA SER A 68 11.57 -12.31 4.90
C SER A 68 12.81 -11.63 4.32
N THR A 69 12.94 -10.31 4.46
CA THR A 69 13.98 -9.52 3.78
C THR A 69 15.05 -8.97 4.72
N GLU A 70 16.25 -8.72 4.19
CA GLU A 70 17.34 -8.06 4.92
C GLU A 70 16.93 -6.66 5.43
N SER A 71 16.29 -5.86 4.59
CA SER A 71 15.83 -4.52 4.97
C SER A 71 14.76 -4.55 6.06
N GLY A 72 13.83 -5.53 6.02
CA GLY A 72 12.86 -5.75 7.08
C GLY A 72 13.53 -6.14 8.40
N HIS A 73 14.53 -7.01 8.35
CA HIS A 73 15.31 -7.40 9.53
C HIS A 73 16.10 -6.23 10.10
N LEU A 74 16.63 -5.37 9.24
CA LEU A 74 17.30 -4.14 9.65
C LEU A 74 16.34 -3.19 10.36
N GLN A 75 15.10 -3.06 9.88
CA GLN A 75 14.08 -2.27 10.57
C GLN A 75 13.80 -2.82 11.97
N LEU A 76 13.60 -4.14 12.12
CA LEU A 76 13.42 -4.77 13.44
C LEU A 76 14.60 -4.50 14.38
N LEU A 77 15.82 -4.58 13.86
CA LEU A 77 17.04 -4.32 14.63
C LEU A 77 17.16 -2.86 15.05
N LEU A 78 16.89 -1.90 14.15
CA LEU A 78 16.98 -0.47 14.44
C LEU A 78 15.86 0.01 15.38
N SER A 79 14.70 -0.65 15.37
CA SER A 79 13.62 -0.41 16.34
C SER A 79 13.93 -0.97 17.74
N SER A 80 15.04 -1.67 17.92
CA SER A 80 15.46 -2.29 19.19
C SER A 80 16.78 -1.68 19.70
N PRO A 81 16.74 -0.54 20.42
CA PRO A 81 17.95 0.16 20.85
C PRO A 81 18.89 -0.72 21.68
N GLY A 82 20.20 -0.64 21.41
CA GLY A 82 21.24 -1.36 22.15
C GLY A 82 21.59 -2.74 21.59
N ILE A 83 20.75 -3.33 20.73
CA ILE A 83 21.01 -4.64 20.13
C ILE A 83 22.10 -4.54 19.06
N SER A 84 23.16 -5.34 19.24
CA SER A 84 24.30 -5.44 18.33
C SER A 84 24.14 -6.56 17.30
N ARG A 85 23.40 -7.62 17.63
CA ARG A 85 23.05 -8.72 16.73
C ARG A 85 21.61 -9.16 16.94
N LEU A 86 20.86 -9.29 15.85
CA LEU A 86 19.53 -9.86 15.79
C LEU A 86 19.58 -11.25 15.16
N ILE A 87 18.97 -12.23 15.82
CA ILE A 87 18.76 -13.59 15.30
C ILE A 87 17.27 -13.79 15.04
N LEU A 88 16.86 -13.88 13.78
CA LEU A 88 15.49 -14.23 13.41
C LEU A 88 15.36 -15.73 13.17
N ILE A 89 14.34 -16.36 13.75
CA ILE A 89 14.03 -17.78 13.55
C ILE A 89 12.57 -17.92 13.13
N GLY A 90 12.34 -18.51 11.96
CA GLY A 90 10.99 -18.80 11.46
C GLY A 90 10.95 -20.13 10.73
N SER A 91 9.76 -20.61 10.38
CA SER A 91 9.63 -21.78 9.53
C SER A 91 10.18 -21.48 8.13
N ASN A 92 10.88 -22.42 7.51
CA ASN A 92 11.23 -22.26 6.12
C ASN A 92 9.97 -22.46 5.27
N PRO A 93 9.57 -21.49 4.43
CA PRO A 93 8.41 -21.66 3.57
C PRO A 93 8.65 -22.87 2.66
N ILE A 94 7.88 -23.94 2.84
CA ILE A 94 7.87 -25.03 1.87
C ILE A 94 7.10 -24.48 0.67
N GLY A 95 7.77 -24.36 -0.47
CA GLY A 95 7.15 -24.01 -1.75
C GLY A 95 6.25 -25.15 -2.21
N GLY A 96 5.15 -25.37 -1.51
CA GLY A 96 4.21 -26.45 -1.68
C GLY A 96 2.80 -25.91 -1.76
N SER A 97 2.09 -26.36 -2.79
CA SER A 97 0.67 -26.19 -3.07
C SER A 97 -0.22 -26.81 -1.97
N ASP A 98 -0.12 -26.34 -0.73
CA ASP A 98 -1.08 -26.70 0.30
C ASP A 98 -2.33 -25.85 0.10
N SER A 99 -3.37 -26.51 -0.39
CA SER A 99 -4.68 -25.98 -0.78
C SER A 99 -5.53 -25.45 0.39
N SER A 100 -4.94 -25.25 1.57
CA SER A 100 -5.61 -24.64 2.72
C SER A 100 -5.23 -23.17 2.81
N PRO A 101 -6.18 -22.26 3.10
CA PRO A 101 -5.88 -20.85 3.28
C PRO A 101 -4.84 -20.71 4.40
N LEU A 102 -3.73 -20.05 4.11
CA LEU A 102 -2.75 -19.68 5.11
C LEU A 102 -3.44 -18.72 6.08
N THR A 103 -3.63 -19.19 7.31
CA THR A 103 -4.30 -18.44 8.38
C THR A 103 -3.31 -18.14 9.49
N TYR A 104 -3.19 -16.88 9.85
CA TYR A 104 -2.44 -16.44 11.02
C TYR A 104 -3.40 -16.06 12.14
N HIS A 105 -3.10 -16.47 13.38
CA HIS A 105 -3.79 -16.04 14.59
C HIS A 105 -2.78 -15.69 15.68
N LYS A 106 -2.82 -14.46 16.22
CA LYS A 106 -1.88 -13.98 17.25
C LYS A 106 -1.80 -14.92 18.48
N ARG A 107 -2.93 -15.51 18.91
CA ARG A 107 -3.00 -16.40 20.09
C ARG A 107 -2.33 -17.76 19.89
N ASP A 108 -2.46 -18.36 18.71
CA ASP A 108 -1.92 -19.69 18.43
C ASP A 108 -0.38 -19.67 18.38
N ASN A 109 0.17 -18.52 17.98
CA ASN A 109 1.62 -18.32 17.87
C ASN A 109 2.34 -18.40 19.22
N ALA A 110 1.74 -17.92 20.32
CA ALA A 110 2.39 -17.88 21.63
C ALA A 110 2.77 -19.26 22.16
N GLN A 111 1.93 -20.28 21.91
CA GLN A 111 2.21 -21.65 22.34
C GLN A 111 3.34 -22.29 21.53
N TYR A 112 3.34 -22.05 20.22
CA TYR A 112 4.39 -22.54 19.32
C TYR A 112 5.75 -21.94 19.67
N VAL A 113 5.83 -20.62 19.84
CA VAL A 113 7.06 -19.89 20.19
C VAL A 113 7.68 -20.44 21.47
N LYS A 114 6.88 -20.65 22.53
CA LYS A 114 7.36 -21.19 23.81
C LYS A 114 7.95 -22.60 23.69
N SER A 115 7.38 -23.45 22.84
CA SER A 115 7.92 -24.79 22.59
C SER A 115 9.23 -24.71 21.81
N LEU A 116 9.30 -23.83 20.81
CA LEU A 116 10.46 -23.67 19.96
C LEU A 116 11.65 -23.09 20.73
N GLU A 117 11.42 -22.07 21.58
CA GLU A 117 12.43 -21.38 22.38
C GLU A 117 13.34 -22.35 23.14
N ASN A 118 12.76 -23.30 23.88
CA ASN A 118 13.53 -24.27 24.66
C ASN A 118 14.43 -25.16 23.79
N SER A 119 13.99 -25.46 22.57
CA SER A 119 14.71 -26.36 21.66
C SER A 119 15.86 -25.69 20.91
N VAL A 120 15.80 -24.36 20.72
CA VAL A 120 16.81 -23.60 19.97
C VAL A 120 17.83 -22.88 20.87
N LYS A 121 17.74 -23.00 22.20
CA LYS A 121 18.74 -22.41 23.12
C LYS A 121 20.20 -22.70 22.75
N PRO A 122 20.60 -23.94 22.39
CA PRO A 122 21.97 -24.22 21.96
C PRO A 122 22.41 -23.43 20.70
N LEU A 123 21.46 -23.11 19.82
CA LEU A 123 21.73 -22.30 18.62
C LEU A 123 22.09 -20.87 19.01
N PHE A 124 21.42 -20.28 20.00
CA PHE A 124 21.73 -18.94 20.47
C PHE A 124 23.17 -18.83 20.96
N PHE A 125 23.66 -19.83 21.71
CA PHE A 125 25.06 -19.89 22.11
C PHE A 125 26.02 -19.92 20.90
N ALA A 126 25.71 -20.72 19.88
CA ALA A 126 26.55 -20.87 18.70
C ALA A 126 26.57 -19.60 17.80
N LEU A 127 25.51 -18.81 17.83
CA LEU A 127 25.36 -17.60 17.00
C LEU A 127 25.73 -16.30 17.73
N SER A 128 26.14 -16.37 18.99
CA SER A 128 26.54 -15.20 19.78
C SER A 128 28.04 -14.93 19.74
N PRO A 129 28.46 -13.66 19.85
CA PRO A 129 29.88 -13.31 19.96
C PRO A 129 30.52 -13.98 21.18
N LYS A 130 31.80 -14.33 21.05
CA LYS A 130 32.57 -14.98 22.14
C LYS A 130 32.57 -14.17 23.42
N VAL A 131 32.66 -12.85 23.31
CA VAL A 131 32.71 -11.92 24.44
C VAL A 131 31.42 -11.99 25.26
N SER A 132 30.27 -12.21 24.62
CA SER A 132 28.96 -12.28 25.29
C SER A 132 28.75 -13.55 26.12
N VAL A 133 29.59 -14.59 25.96
CA VAL A 133 29.41 -15.92 26.59
C VAL A 133 30.41 -16.14 27.74
N GLN A 134 31.44 -15.30 27.89
CA GLN A 134 32.55 -15.53 28.83
C GLN A 134 32.19 -15.33 30.32
N ASP A 135 31.14 -14.56 30.64
CA ASP A 135 30.78 -14.18 32.02
C ASP A 135 29.79 -15.13 32.72
N GLY A 136 29.55 -16.32 32.16
CA GLY A 136 28.82 -17.41 32.82
C GLY A 136 27.29 -17.25 32.92
N ILE A 137 26.75 -16.05 32.69
CA ILE A 137 25.31 -15.80 32.52
C ILE A 137 25.08 -15.41 31.07
N PHE A 138 24.64 -16.38 30.27
CA PHE A 138 24.26 -16.16 28.87
C PHE A 138 22.75 -16.31 28.75
N ASP A 139 22.09 -15.19 28.53
CA ASP A 139 20.67 -15.15 28.21
C ASP A 139 20.48 -14.24 27.00
N VAL A 140 19.73 -14.74 26.01
CA VAL A 140 19.44 -13.99 24.79
C VAL A 140 17.99 -13.51 24.91
N PRO A 141 17.76 -12.20 25.12
CA PRO A 141 16.40 -11.67 25.18
C PRO A 141 15.64 -12.02 23.90
N ILE A 142 14.41 -12.51 24.09
CA ILE A 142 13.46 -12.72 23.01
C ILE A 142 12.68 -11.43 22.81
N LEU A 143 12.80 -10.84 21.63
CA LEU A 143 12.06 -9.64 21.25
C LEU A 143 10.67 -10.04 20.77
N ASP A 144 9.67 -9.28 21.23
CA ASP A 144 8.33 -9.34 20.70
C ASP A 144 8.17 -8.31 19.58
N TYR A 145 7.56 -8.73 18.47
CA TYR A 145 7.06 -7.82 17.44
C TYR A 145 5.55 -7.73 17.58
N GLU A 146 5.07 -6.55 17.94
CA GLU A 146 3.65 -6.26 18.01
C GLU A 146 3.25 -5.28 16.92
N ASP A 147 2.35 -5.73 16.06
CA ASP A 147 1.53 -4.87 15.22
C ASP A 147 0.05 -5.03 15.61
N ASN A 148 -0.80 -4.25 14.97
CA ASN A 148 -2.24 -4.29 15.20
C ASN A 148 -2.93 -5.51 14.57
N LEU A 149 -2.19 -6.47 13.98
CA LEU A 149 -2.77 -7.62 13.28
C LEU A 149 -3.16 -8.73 14.27
N ILE A 150 -4.46 -8.98 14.39
CA ILE A 150 -5.01 -10.06 15.20
C ILE A 150 -5.03 -11.37 14.41
N CYS A 151 -5.48 -11.31 13.16
CA CYS A 151 -5.66 -12.46 12.28
C CYS A 151 -5.49 -12.07 10.81
N SER A 152 -5.01 -13.00 9.99
CA SER A 152 -5.09 -12.90 8.52
C SER A 152 -5.49 -14.23 7.90
N VAL A 153 -6.24 -14.17 6.80
CA VAL A 153 -6.69 -15.33 6.02
C VAL A 153 -6.51 -15.02 4.54
N VAL A 154 -5.68 -15.81 3.87
CA VAL A 154 -5.51 -15.71 2.41
C VAL A 154 -6.75 -16.21 1.68
N LEU A 155 -7.36 -15.36 0.86
CA LEU A 155 -8.52 -15.69 0.03
C LEU A 155 -8.13 -16.22 -1.34
N GLU A 156 -7.14 -15.59 -1.99
CA GLU A 156 -6.67 -15.98 -3.31
C GLU A 156 -5.19 -15.57 -3.51
N ARG A 157 -4.46 -16.43 -4.24
CA ARG A 157 -3.18 -16.10 -4.88
C ARG A 157 -3.39 -16.19 -6.38
N CYS A 158 -3.09 -15.13 -7.09
CA CYS A 158 -3.26 -15.05 -8.55
C CYS A 158 -2.04 -14.37 -9.18
N VAL A 159 -1.92 -14.46 -10.50
CA VAL A 159 -0.78 -13.89 -11.24
C VAL A 159 -1.32 -13.06 -12.39
N GLY A 160 -1.03 -11.76 -12.36
CA GLY A 160 -1.26 -10.84 -13.48
C GLY A 160 -0.07 -10.80 -14.43
N VAL A 161 -0.31 -10.30 -15.65
CA VAL A 161 0.72 -10.20 -16.71
C VAL A 161 1.78 -9.16 -16.35
N PHE A 162 1.38 -8.06 -15.70
CA PHE A 162 2.23 -6.92 -15.36
C PHE A 162 2.57 -6.87 -13.88
N VAL A 163 1.59 -7.15 -13.00
CA VAL A 163 1.80 -7.07 -11.53
C VAL A 163 2.43 -8.34 -10.95
N CYS A 164 2.52 -9.41 -11.75
CA CYS A 164 2.98 -10.74 -11.35
C CYS A 164 2.11 -11.32 -10.22
N GLU A 165 2.70 -12.00 -9.23
CA GLU A 165 1.95 -12.63 -8.14
C GLU A 165 1.27 -11.58 -7.25
N MET A 166 -0.02 -11.78 -7.01
CA MET A 166 -0.87 -11.00 -6.13
C MET A 166 -1.39 -11.86 -4.99
N LEU A 167 -1.63 -11.22 -3.84
CA LEU A 167 -2.23 -11.81 -2.67
C LEU A 167 -3.47 -11.02 -2.27
N VAL A 168 -4.60 -11.72 -2.15
CA VAL A 168 -5.83 -11.20 -1.56
C VAL A 168 -6.02 -11.84 -0.20
N GLU A 169 -6.16 -11.03 0.84
CA GLU A 169 -6.32 -11.51 2.21
C GLU A 169 -7.38 -10.71 2.98
N ASP A 170 -8.17 -11.41 3.79
CA ASP A 170 -8.97 -10.79 4.85
C ASP A 170 -8.10 -10.68 6.09
N ILE A 171 -8.19 -9.55 6.77
CA ILE A 171 -7.47 -9.30 8.02
C ILE A 171 -8.41 -8.79 9.09
N GLU A 172 -8.04 -9.09 10.32
CA GLU A 172 -8.64 -8.58 11.52
C GLU A 172 -7.58 -7.80 12.28
N ILE A 173 -7.88 -6.54 12.59
CA ILE A 173 -6.97 -5.65 13.28
C ILE A 173 -7.63 -5.04 14.53
N GLU A 174 -6.79 -4.69 15.48
CA GLU A 174 -7.15 -3.86 16.62
C GLU A 174 -7.08 -2.39 16.20
N SER A 175 -8.20 -1.66 16.30
CA SER A 175 -8.22 -0.22 16.02
C SER A 175 -7.74 0.57 17.25
N ASP A 176 -7.39 1.85 17.05
CA ASP A 176 -7.02 2.77 18.14
C ASP A 176 -8.10 2.93 19.23
N SER A 177 -9.33 2.53 18.95
CA SER A 177 -10.43 2.52 19.91
C SER A 177 -10.62 1.17 20.62
N GLU A 178 -9.65 0.26 20.52
CA GLU A 178 -9.71 -1.13 21.02
C GLU A 178 -10.89 -1.93 20.43
N LEU A 179 -11.38 -1.51 19.25
CA LEU A 179 -12.45 -2.20 18.54
C LEU A 179 -11.87 -3.04 17.41
N ARG A 180 -12.41 -4.24 17.24
CA ARG A 180 -12.03 -5.12 16.12
C ARG A 180 -12.51 -4.51 14.82
N GLU A 181 -11.60 -4.29 13.89
CA GLU A 181 -11.91 -3.88 12.53
C GLU A 181 -11.51 -4.97 11.54
N PHE A 182 -12.37 -5.23 10.57
CA PHE A 182 -12.11 -6.18 9.49
C PHE A 182 -11.80 -5.42 8.22
N ARG A 183 -10.70 -5.79 7.57
CA ARG A 183 -10.30 -5.22 6.28
C ARG A 183 -9.94 -6.32 5.30
N ARG A 184 -9.95 -5.97 4.02
CA ARG A 184 -9.43 -6.80 2.94
C ARG A 184 -8.29 -6.08 2.26
N ARG A 185 -7.18 -6.79 2.05
CA ARG A 185 -5.95 -6.26 1.44
C ARG A 185 -5.69 -6.93 0.09
N LEU A 186 -5.26 -6.10 -0.86
CA LEU A 186 -4.57 -6.51 -2.07
C LEU A 186 -3.09 -6.17 -1.91
N ARG A 187 -2.22 -7.13 -2.20
CA ARG A 187 -0.76 -6.92 -2.23
C ARG A 187 -0.18 -7.47 -3.51
N PHE A 188 0.80 -6.78 -4.08
CA PHE A 188 1.62 -7.30 -5.17
C PHE A 188 2.93 -7.83 -4.59
N LYS A 189 3.27 -9.09 -4.85
CA LYS A 189 4.47 -9.72 -4.31
C LYS A 189 5.77 -9.08 -4.81
N ARG A 190 5.73 -8.43 -5.98
CA ARG A 190 6.85 -7.61 -6.49
C ARG A 190 7.20 -6.42 -5.57
N MET A 191 6.25 -5.96 -4.76
CA MET A 191 6.43 -4.87 -3.78
C MET A 191 5.82 -5.25 -2.44
N PRO A 192 6.46 -6.16 -1.70
CA PRO A 192 5.87 -6.79 -0.51
C PRO A 192 5.65 -5.80 0.65
N ASN A 193 6.30 -4.63 0.63
CA ASN A 193 6.21 -3.57 1.63
C ASN A 193 4.93 -2.74 1.48
N LEU A 194 4.38 -2.70 0.26
CA LEU A 194 3.25 -1.85 -0.07
C LEU A 194 1.96 -2.67 -0.07
N VAL A 195 1.01 -2.28 0.78
CA VAL A 195 -0.38 -2.66 0.57
C VAL A 195 -0.88 -1.87 -0.62
N GLN A 196 -1.36 -2.55 -1.66
CA GLN A 196 -1.82 -1.90 -2.89
C GLN A 196 -3.20 -1.31 -2.72
N THR A 197 -4.10 -2.06 -2.08
CA THR A 197 -5.42 -1.56 -1.72
C THR A 197 -5.86 -2.18 -0.42
N GLU A 198 -6.47 -1.36 0.42
CA GLU A 198 -7.11 -1.83 1.64
C GLU A 198 -8.53 -1.26 1.70
N ILE A 199 -9.51 -2.14 1.93
CA ILE A 199 -10.92 -1.76 2.07
C ILE A 199 -11.49 -2.34 3.35
N ARG A 200 -12.38 -1.60 4.00
CA ARG A 200 -13.14 -2.13 5.13
C ARG A 200 -14.10 -3.21 4.63
N ILE A 201 -14.23 -4.29 5.39
CA ILE A 201 -15.24 -5.32 5.13
C ILE A 201 -16.17 -5.45 6.34
N VAL A 202 -17.43 -5.77 6.06
CA VAL A 202 -18.46 -5.96 7.08
C VAL A 202 -19.14 -7.31 6.91
N PRO A 203 -19.58 -7.97 7.99
CA PRO A 203 -20.37 -9.20 7.88
C PRO A 203 -21.65 -8.97 7.07
N GLN A 204 -22.00 -9.91 6.18
CA GLN A 204 -23.19 -9.80 5.34
C GLN A 204 -24.50 -9.88 6.14
N LYS A 205 -24.49 -10.58 7.28
CA LYS A 205 -25.61 -10.63 8.22
C LYS A 205 -25.21 -9.92 9.51
N VAL A 206 -26.18 -9.39 10.23
CA VAL A 206 -25.94 -8.79 11.55
C VAL A 206 -25.56 -9.91 12.52
N PHE A 207 -24.34 -9.86 13.02
CA PHE A 207 -23.83 -10.76 14.05
C PHE A 207 -23.31 -9.91 15.22
N GLU A 208 -23.31 -10.45 16.43
CA GLU A 208 -22.51 -9.90 17.53
C GLU A 208 -21.03 -9.96 17.12
N LEU A 209 -20.36 -8.81 17.08
CA LEU A 209 -18.98 -8.68 16.58
C LEU A 209 -18.02 -9.67 17.26
N ASP A 210 -18.21 -9.93 18.55
CA ASP A 210 -17.36 -10.82 19.37
C ASP A 210 -17.34 -12.27 18.90
N ARG A 211 -18.36 -12.73 18.16
CA ARG A 211 -18.44 -14.08 17.62
C ARG A 211 -17.98 -14.19 16.17
N VAL A 212 -17.79 -13.06 15.50
CA VAL A 212 -17.37 -13.00 14.11
C VAL A 212 -15.88 -13.32 14.03
N LYS A 213 -15.51 -14.23 13.11
CA LYS A 213 -14.12 -14.56 12.79
C LYS A 213 -13.95 -14.59 11.27
N ILE A 214 -12.88 -13.98 10.78
CA ILE A 214 -12.45 -14.16 9.39
C ILE A 214 -11.99 -15.61 9.17
N GLY A 215 -12.23 -16.16 7.97
CA GLY A 215 -11.96 -17.57 7.65
C GLY A 215 -12.95 -18.58 8.25
N GLY A 216 -13.96 -18.14 9.00
CA GLY A 216 -15.06 -18.97 9.49
C GLY A 216 -16.24 -19.06 8.52
N GLU A 217 -17.41 -19.45 9.03
CA GLU A 217 -18.66 -19.53 8.23
C GLU A 217 -19.24 -18.16 7.84
N VAL A 218 -18.77 -17.08 8.48
CA VAL A 218 -19.27 -15.73 8.24
C VAL A 218 -18.74 -15.21 6.90
N LYS A 219 -19.66 -14.84 6.02
CA LYS A 219 -19.34 -14.14 4.77
C LYS A 219 -19.24 -12.64 5.00
N PHE A 220 -18.22 -12.04 4.43
CA PHE A 220 -17.99 -10.61 4.45
C PHE A 220 -18.32 -9.98 3.10
N ARG A 221 -18.70 -8.70 3.13
CA ARG A 221 -18.83 -7.85 1.94
C ARG A 221 -17.97 -6.59 2.10
N PRO A 222 -17.43 -6.05 1.00
CA PRO A 222 -16.77 -4.75 1.02
C PRO A 222 -17.73 -3.64 1.46
N ASP A 223 -17.22 -2.70 2.25
CA ASP A 223 -17.88 -1.44 2.60
C ASP A 223 -17.25 -0.30 1.78
N THR A 224 -17.79 -0.06 0.58
CA THR A 224 -17.27 0.94 -0.37
C THR A 224 -17.49 2.38 0.06
N LYS A 225 -18.16 2.60 1.20
CA LYS A 225 -18.49 3.92 1.73
C LYS A 225 -17.40 4.48 2.64
N VAL A 226 -16.42 3.67 2.99
CA VAL A 226 -15.36 4.04 3.94
C VAL A 226 -14.00 3.78 3.32
N LEU A 227 -13.20 4.84 3.23
CA LEU A 227 -11.79 4.74 2.88
C LEU A 227 -10.96 4.50 4.16
N VAL A 228 -10.14 3.46 4.12
CA VAL A 228 -9.23 3.08 5.22
C VAL A 228 -7.76 3.13 4.80
N HIS A 229 -7.49 3.11 3.49
CA HIS A 229 -6.13 3.23 2.96
C HIS A 229 -5.59 4.66 3.18
N SER A 230 -4.36 4.76 3.70
CA SER A 230 -3.84 5.97 4.36
C SER A 230 -3.87 7.23 3.49
N TYR A 231 -3.42 7.14 2.24
CA TYR A 231 -3.33 8.31 1.34
C TYR A 231 -4.61 8.59 0.55
N LEU A 232 -5.59 7.67 0.50
CA LEU A 232 -6.82 7.88 -0.27
C LEU A 232 -7.70 8.98 0.32
N ILE A 233 -7.75 9.11 1.65
CA ILE A 233 -8.53 10.19 2.29
C ILE A 233 -7.92 11.57 2.01
N PRO A 234 -6.60 11.80 2.16
CA PRO A 234 -5.94 13.01 1.68
C PRO A 234 -6.22 13.32 0.20
N MET A 235 -6.16 12.32 -0.69
CA MET A 235 -6.47 12.52 -2.12
C MET A 235 -7.91 13.00 -2.34
N VAL A 236 -8.87 12.48 -1.58
CA VAL A 236 -10.27 12.92 -1.63
C VAL A 236 -10.46 14.29 -0.97
N ALA A 237 -9.74 14.60 0.11
CA ALA A 237 -9.81 15.89 0.80
C ALA A 237 -9.43 17.06 -0.14
N SER A 238 -8.55 16.82 -1.12
CA SER A 238 -8.15 17.83 -2.11
C SER A 238 -9.31 18.37 -2.95
N LEU A 239 -10.41 17.61 -3.10
CA LEU A 239 -11.61 18.06 -3.81
C LEU A 239 -12.22 19.33 -3.18
N SER A 240 -11.89 19.64 -1.93
CA SER A 240 -12.26 20.91 -1.30
C SER A 240 -11.75 22.14 -2.06
N LEU A 241 -10.60 22.03 -2.75
CA LEU A 241 -9.98 23.11 -3.53
C LEU A 241 -10.80 23.52 -4.77
N ILE A 242 -11.73 22.67 -5.20
CA ILE A 242 -12.61 22.87 -6.37
C ILE A 242 -14.09 22.69 -6.01
N GLY A 243 -14.44 22.77 -4.73
CA GLY A 243 -15.78 22.46 -4.25
C GLY A 243 -16.88 23.34 -4.84
N SER A 244 -16.61 24.62 -5.14
CA SER A 244 -17.58 25.50 -5.81
C SER A 244 -17.84 25.09 -7.26
N CYS A 245 -16.80 24.68 -7.99
CA CYS A 245 -16.92 24.22 -9.37
C CYS A 245 -17.74 22.91 -9.44
N ILE A 246 -17.50 21.98 -8.51
CA ILE A 246 -18.25 20.72 -8.40
C ILE A 246 -19.72 21.00 -8.07
N GLU A 247 -19.98 21.86 -7.07
CA GLU A 247 -21.32 22.28 -6.68
C GLU A 247 -22.09 22.90 -7.87
N ASP A 248 -21.43 23.74 -8.66
CA ASP A 248 -22.05 24.34 -9.85
C ASP A 248 -22.39 23.31 -10.94
N ARG A 249 -21.63 22.22 -11.06
CA ARG A 249 -21.99 21.09 -11.96
C ARG A 249 -23.24 20.38 -11.44
N PHE A 250 -23.33 20.09 -10.15
CA PHE A 250 -24.53 19.49 -9.56
C PHE A 250 -25.77 20.38 -9.74
N ARG A 251 -25.65 21.70 -9.55
CA ARG A 251 -26.75 22.65 -9.79
C ARG A 251 -27.23 22.66 -11.23
N LYS A 252 -26.34 22.37 -12.19
CA LYS A 252 -26.66 22.21 -13.62
C LYS A 252 -27.19 20.81 -13.96
N GLY A 253 -27.35 19.93 -12.98
CA GLY A 253 -27.77 18.54 -13.19
C GLY A 253 -26.71 17.65 -13.83
N LEU A 254 -25.43 18.07 -13.80
CA LEU A 254 -24.30 17.33 -14.33
C LEU A 254 -23.54 16.62 -13.20
N LYS A 255 -22.98 15.44 -13.49
CA LYS A 255 -22.06 14.77 -12.56
C LYS A 255 -20.63 15.28 -12.78
N PRO A 256 -19.87 15.59 -11.71
CA PRO A 256 -18.44 15.86 -11.83
C PRO A 256 -17.70 14.63 -12.34
N LYS A 257 -16.65 14.83 -13.14
CA LYS A 257 -15.89 13.76 -13.81
C LYS A 257 -14.54 13.54 -13.14
N ALA A 258 -14.25 12.31 -12.76
CA ALA A 258 -12.97 11.90 -12.19
C ALA A 258 -12.26 10.87 -13.08
N LEU A 259 -10.99 11.09 -13.39
CA LEU A 259 -10.11 10.10 -14.02
C LEU A 259 -9.11 9.56 -12.99
N CYS A 260 -9.21 8.28 -12.67
CA CYS A 260 -8.30 7.56 -11.78
C CYS A 260 -7.31 6.73 -12.63
N LEU A 261 -6.02 7.05 -12.51
CA LEU A 261 -4.93 6.35 -13.16
C LEU A 261 -4.28 5.40 -12.14
N GLY A 262 -4.47 4.10 -12.35
CA GLY A 262 -4.28 3.07 -11.32
C GLY A 262 -5.62 2.79 -10.63
N VAL A 263 -6.15 1.57 -10.80
CA VAL A 263 -7.41 1.16 -10.17
C VAL A 263 -7.14 0.40 -8.90
N GLY A 264 -6.15 -0.51 -8.92
CA GLY A 264 -5.90 -1.43 -7.81
C GLY A 264 -7.17 -2.21 -7.46
N GLY A 265 -7.53 -2.26 -6.18
CA GLY A 265 -8.80 -2.85 -5.73
C GLY A 265 -10.04 -1.97 -5.96
N GLY A 266 -9.92 -0.77 -6.53
CA GLY A 266 -11.07 0.06 -6.90
C GLY A 266 -11.75 0.81 -5.75
N ALA A 267 -11.11 0.89 -4.57
CA ALA A 267 -11.67 1.54 -3.38
C ALA A 267 -11.94 3.05 -3.61
N LEU A 268 -10.98 3.76 -4.22
CA LEU A 268 -11.11 5.18 -4.56
C LEU A 268 -12.26 5.41 -5.54
N LEU A 269 -12.31 4.64 -6.62
CA LEU A 269 -13.33 4.76 -7.66
C LEU A 269 -14.73 4.54 -7.08
N SER A 270 -14.88 3.47 -6.30
CA SER A 270 -16.15 3.14 -5.64
C SER A 270 -16.59 4.26 -4.71
N PHE A 271 -15.69 4.80 -3.88
CA PHE A 271 -15.99 5.89 -2.97
C PHE A 271 -16.40 7.18 -3.69
N LEU A 272 -15.66 7.59 -4.74
CA LEU A 272 -15.99 8.77 -5.54
C LEU A 272 -17.40 8.66 -6.16
N ARG A 273 -17.76 7.47 -6.65
CA ARG A 273 -19.09 7.21 -7.22
C ARG A 273 -20.17 7.18 -6.14
N THR A 274 -20.01 6.36 -5.10
CA THR A 274 -21.09 6.10 -4.12
C THR A 274 -21.29 7.26 -3.16
N GLU A 275 -20.20 7.82 -2.62
CA GLU A 275 -20.27 8.84 -1.58
C GLU A 275 -20.25 10.25 -2.15
N LEU A 276 -19.59 10.49 -3.29
CA LEU A 276 -19.46 11.83 -3.85
C LEU A 276 -20.24 12.06 -5.15
N GLY A 277 -20.79 11.02 -5.78
CA GLY A 277 -21.68 11.15 -6.95
C GLY A 277 -20.96 11.54 -8.25
N PHE A 278 -19.66 11.22 -8.34
CA PHE A 278 -18.88 11.44 -9.56
C PHE A 278 -19.24 10.42 -10.65
N GLU A 279 -19.07 10.84 -11.91
CA GLU A 279 -18.86 9.93 -13.03
C GLU A 279 -17.36 9.57 -13.06
N VAL A 280 -17.05 8.30 -12.89
CA VAL A 280 -15.67 7.85 -12.62
C VAL A 280 -15.13 7.04 -13.77
N PHE A 281 -13.90 7.35 -14.17
CA PHE A 281 -13.16 6.66 -15.23
C PHE A 281 -11.89 6.07 -14.61
N GLY A 282 -11.65 4.78 -14.79
CA GLY A 282 -10.48 4.07 -14.27
C GLY A 282 -9.62 3.51 -15.40
N VAL A 283 -8.31 3.61 -15.26
CA VAL A 283 -7.34 2.97 -16.15
C VAL A 283 -6.45 2.05 -15.33
N GLU A 284 -6.43 0.77 -15.69
CA GLU A 284 -5.59 -0.26 -15.05
C GLU A 284 -4.79 -1.00 -16.10
N MET A 285 -3.51 -1.25 -15.82
CA MET A 285 -2.62 -1.93 -16.76
C MET A 285 -2.94 -3.42 -16.86
N ASP A 286 -3.33 -4.04 -15.75
CA ASP A 286 -3.47 -5.49 -15.62
C ASP A 286 -4.94 -5.93 -15.48
N GLU A 287 -5.44 -6.69 -16.46
CA GLU A 287 -6.81 -7.20 -16.45
C GLU A 287 -7.09 -8.09 -15.23
N GLU A 288 -6.09 -8.83 -14.73
CA GLU A 288 -6.27 -9.66 -13.53
C GLU A 288 -6.48 -8.82 -12.27
N VAL A 289 -5.89 -7.62 -12.19
CA VAL A 289 -6.16 -6.68 -11.09
C VAL A 289 -7.63 -6.25 -11.12
N LEU A 290 -8.18 -5.98 -12.30
CA LEU A 290 -9.60 -5.63 -12.44
C LEU A 290 -10.54 -6.80 -12.09
N ARG A 291 -10.19 -8.03 -12.48
CA ARG A 291 -10.93 -9.23 -12.05
C ARG A 291 -10.97 -9.31 -10.52
N VAL A 292 -9.81 -9.15 -9.88
CA VAL A 292 -9.68 -9.18 -8.41
C VAL A 292 -10.50 -8.06 -7.78
N ALA A 293 -10.43 -6.83 -8.30
CA ALA A 293 -11.19 -5.69 -7.80
C ALA A 293 -12.71 -5.95 -7.83
N ARG A 294 -13.22 -6.49 -8.95
CA ARG A 294 -14.65 -6.85 -9.09
C ARG A 294 -15.05 -7.97 -8.15
N GLN A 295 -14.25 -9.03 -8.08
CA GLN A 295 -14.59 -10.24 -7.32
C GLN A 295 -14.48 -10.04 -5.80
N TYR A 296 -13.50 -9.27 -5.34
CA TYR A 296 -13.14 -9.20 -3.92
C TYR A 296 -13.34 -7.83 -3.30
N PHE A 297 -13.28 -6.74 -4.05
CA PHE A 297 -13.28 -5.38 -3.48
C PHE A 297 -14.57 -4.60 -3.78
N GLY A 298 -15.50 -5.19 -4.53
CA GLY A 298 -16.82 -4.60 -4.78
C GLY A 298 -16.80 -3.51 -5.85
N LEU A 299 -15.82 -3.53 -6.75
CA LEU A 299 -15.81 -2.67 -7.92
C LEU A 299 -16.97 -3.07 -8.84
N GLU A 300 -17.96 -2.19 -8.98
CA GLU A 300 -19.10 -2.37 -9.88
C GLU A 300 -18.91 -1.53 -11.15
N ASP A 301 -19.16 -2.12 -12.32
CA ASP A 301 -19.05 -1.40 -13.60
C ASP A 301 -20.25 -0.45 -13.87
N CYS A 302 -21.27 -0.41 -13.00
CA CYS A 302 -22.37 0.54 -13.18
C CYS A 302 -21.91 1.96 -12.78
N GLU A 303 -21.93 2.87 -13.77
CA GLU A 303 -21.51 4.27 -13.67
C GLU A 303 -20.00 4.48 -13.34
N ILE A 304 -19.21 3.40 -13.40
CA ILE A 304 -17.74 3.44 -13.34
C ILE A 304 -17.21 2.85 -14.65
N HIS A 305 -16.48 3.65 -15.43
CA HIS A 305 -15.95 3.26 -16.72
C HIS A 305 -14.50 2.82 -16.58
N VAL A 306 -14.25 1.51 -16.58
CA VAL A 306 -12.90 0.96 -16.42
C VAL A 306 -12.34 0.48 -17.76
N SER A 307 -11.12 0.90 -18.08
CA SER A 307 -10.38 0.48 -19.27
C SER A 307 -9.09 -0.22 -18.89
N VAL A 308 -8.75 -1.28 -19.62
CA VAL A 308 -7.44 -1.94 -19.52
C VAL A 308 -6.45 -1.22 -20.43
N GLY A 309 -5.32 -0.76 -19.90
CA GLY A 309 -4.25 -0.15 -20.67
C GLY A 309 -3.26 0.67 -19.85
N ASP A 310 -2.24 1.17 -20.55
CA ASP A 310 -1.24 2.07 -19.97
C ASP A 310 -1.85 3.46 -19.69
N ALA A 311 -1.70 3.93 -18.45
CA ALA A 311 -2.23 5.22 -18.00
C ALA A 311 -1.59 6.43 -18.71
N ILE A 312 -0.29 6.36 -19.01
CA ILE A 312 0.43 7.40 -19.74
C ILE A 312 -0.08 7.46 -21.18
N GLU A 313 -0.14 6.32 -21.87
CA GLU A 313 -0.66 6.26 -23.24
C GLU A 313 -2.12 6.73 -23.31
N TYR A 314 -2.93 6.38 -22.32
CA TYR A 314 -4.34 6.77 -22.25
C TYR A 314 -4.49 8.29 -22.16
N VAL A 315 -3.73 8.95 -21.28
CA VAL A 315 -3.74 10.41 -21.14
C VAL A 315 -3.25 11.10 -22.42
N GLU A 316 -2.20 10.60 -23.05
CA GLU A 316 -1.71 11.15 -24.32
C GLU A 316 -2.74 11.01 -25.45
N LYS A 317 -3.41 9.86 -25.56
CA LYS A 317 -4.49 9.63 -26.54
C LYS A 317 -5.66 10.58 -26.30
N LEU A 318 -6.06 10.80 -25.05
CA LEU A 318 -7.10 11.78 -24.70
C LEU A 318 -6.70 13.21 -25.11
N ALA A 319 -5.48 13.63 -24.77
CA ALA A 319 -4.96 14.94 -25.13
C ALA A 319 -4.84 15.15 -26.66
N GLY A 320 -4.56 14.07 -27.40
CA GLY A 320 -4.50 14.08 -28.87
C GLY A 320 -5.86 14.24 -29.55
N ARG A 321 -6.96 13.75 -28.97
CA ARG A 321 -8.30 13.80 -29.58
C ARG A 321 -8.88 15.21 -29.67
N ASP A 322 -8.60 16.07 -28.69
CA ASP A 322 -8.96 17.50 -28.76
C ASP A 322 -8.35 18.20 -29.99
N ARG A 323 -7.27 17.66 -30.56
CA ARG A 323 -6.65 18.16 -31.79
C ARG A 323 -7.26 17.61 -33.07
N VAL A 324 -7.86 16.41 -33.02
CA VAL A 324 -8.41 15.69 -34.20
C VAL A 324 -9.86 16.07 -34.49
N LEU A 325 -10.60 16.67 -33.55
CA LEU A 325 -11.93 17.22 -33.82
C LEU A 325 -11.94 18.39 -34.83
N VAL A 326 -10.77 18.84 -35.31
CA VAL A 326 -10.61 19.79 -36.43
C VAL A 326 -10.47 19.08 -37.79
N SER A 327 -10.24 17.76 -37.82
CA SER A 327 -10.14 16.96 -39.05
C SER A 327 -10.91 15.65 -38.87
N GLY A 328 -12.20 15.68 -39.22
CA GLY A 328 -13.10 14.56 -39.06
C GLY A 328 -12.64 13.33 -39.83
N GLU A 329 -12.36 12.25 -39.11
CA GLU A 329 -12.42 10.87 -39.58
C GLU A 329 -12.67 9.98 -38.34
N ASP A 330 -13.84 9.34 -38.34
CA ASP A 330 -14.42 8.62 -37.22
C ASP A 330 -13.99 7.15 -37.26
N ASN A 331 -12.90 6.82 -36.56
CA ASN A 331 -12.43 5.44 -36.38
C ASN A 331 -12.80 4.91 -34.99
N GLY A 332 -14.06 4.53 -34.84
CA GLY A 332 -14.47 3.18 -34.39
C GLY A 332 -13.86 2.53 -33.15
N ASP A 333 -13.56 3.24 -32.07
CA ASP A 333 -13.27 2.62 -30.77
C ASP A 333 -14.42 2.85 -29.78
N PHE A 334 -15.28 1.83 -29.64
CA PHE A 334 -16.60 1.89 -29.00
C PHE A 334 -16.53 2.22 -27.48
N TYR A 335 -15.39 1.94 -26.82
CA TYR A 335 -15.21 2.15 -25.38
C TYR A 335 -14.83 3.59 -25.00
N LEU A 336 -14.24 4.36 -25.92
CA LEU A 336 -13.79 5.74 -25.66
C LEU A 336 -14.83 6.81 -26.11
N ASN A 337 -15.95 6.37 -26.70
CA ASN A 337 -17.00 7.24 -27.23
C ASN A 337 -18.05 7.70 -26.18
N HIS A 338 -17.95 7.25 -24.93
CA HIS A 338 -18.84 7.71 -23.85
C HIS A 338 -18.55 9.13 -23.34
N ALA A 339 -17.43 9.73 -23.77
CA ALA A 339 -17.12 11.14 -23.47
C ALA A 339 -17.83 12.15 -24.40
N ASN A 340 -18.69 11.71 -25.33
CA ASN A 340 -19.34 12.56 -26.35
C ASN A 340 -20.57 13.36 -25.85
N GLY A 341 -20.48 14.00 -24.69
CA GLY A 341 -21.54 14.90 -24.21
C GLY A 341 -20.96 16.22 -23.70
N PHE A 342 -21.04 17.29 -24.51
CA PHE A 342 -20.85 18.74 -24.25
C PHE A 342 -19.71 19.25 -23.34
N ASP A 343 -18.98 18.37 -22.64
CA ASP A 343 -17.90 18.67 -21.70
C ASP A 343 -16.99 17.43 -21.60
N THR A 344 -15.97 17.38 -22.45
CA THR A 344 -15.03 16.24 -22.59
C THR A 344 -13.96 16.19 -21.51
N LYS A 345 -13.86 17.23 -20.68
CA LYS A 345 -12.79 17.41 -19.70
C LYS A 345 -13.13 16.85 -18.33
N PHE A 346 -12.09 16.56 -17.55
CA PHE A 346 -12.20 16.06 -16.19
C PHE A 346 -12.11 17.18 -15.18
N ASP A 347 -12.89 17.09 -14.10
CA ASP A 347 -12.78 18.01 -12.96
C ASP A 347 -11.58 17.62 -12.07
N VAL A 348 -11.27 16.33 -12.03
CA VAL A 348 -10.12 15.81 -11.30
C VAL A 348 -9.46 14.65 -12.03
N ILE A 349 -8.13 14.65 -12.03
CA ILE A 349 -7.30 13.48 -12.33
C ILE A 349 -6.66 13.03 -11.01
N MET A 350 -6.81 11.77 -10.65
CA MET A 350 -6.20 11.16 -9.48
C MET A 350 -5.21 10.07 -9.92
N VAL A 351 -3.95 10.22 -9.57
CA VAL A 351 -2.88 9.31 -9.98
C VAL A 351 -2.39 8.52 -8.77
N ASP A 352 -2.57 7.21 -8.85
CA ASP A 352 -2.12 6.23 -7.86
C ASP A 352 -1.40 5.10 -8.60
N LEU A 353 -0.22 5.44 -9.13
CA LEU A 353 0.61 4.53 -9.90
C LEU A 353 1.85 4.17 -9.09
N ASP A 354 2.16 2.89 -9.02
CA ASP A 354 3.38 2.38 -8.41
C ASP A 354 4.50 2.22 -9.46
N SER A 355 5.76 2.39 -9.05
CA SER A 355 6.88 2.11 -9.96
C SER A 355 7.01 0.60 -10.20
N CYS A 356 7.32 0.21 -11.44
CA CYS A 356 7.45 -1.21 -11.81
C CYS A 356 8.82 -1.84 -11.47
N ASP A 357 9.82 -1.05 -11.06
CA ASP A 357 11.18 -1.55 -10.80
C ASP A 357 11.42 -1.76 -9.30
N ALA A 358 11.33 -3.01 -8.85
CA ALA A 358 11.61 -3.41 -7.48
C ALA A 358 13.03 -3.04 -6.99
N ARG A 359 13.97 -2.71 -7.88
CA ARG A 359 15.33 -2.29 -7.53
C ARG A 359 15.42 -0.84 -7.08
N ASN A 360 14.43 0.00 -7.42
CA ASN A 360 14.43 1.43 -7.09
C ASN A 360 13.76 1.72 -5.73
N GLY A 361 13.33 0.68 -5.00
CA GLY A 361 12.52 0.84 -3.80
C GLY A 361 11.05 1.14 -4.11
N VAL A 362 10.24 1.36 -3.08
CA VAL A 362 8.84 1.76 -3.26
C VAL A 362 8.80 3.24 -3.65
N ILE A 363 8.67 3.50 -4.95
CA ILE A 363 8.48 4.85 -5.49
C ILE A 363 7.09 4.93 -6.13
N ALA A 364 6.40 6.04 -5.88
CA ALA A 364 5.19 6.44 -6.57
C ALA A 364 5.28 7.94 -6.86
N PRO A 365 4.96 8.43 -8.08
CA PRO A 365 4.62 7.68 -9.31
C PRO A 365 5.88 7.14 -10.06
N PRO A 366 5.71 6.39 -11.17
CA PRO A 366 6.80 6.12 -12.13
C PRO A 366 7.45 7.40 -12.67
N LEU A 367 8.77 7.37 -12.90
CA LEU A 367 9.54 8.51 -13.41
C LEU A 367 9.09 8.96 -14.82
N GLU A 368 8.55 8.03 -15.60
CA GLU A 368 7.99 8.32 -16.92
C GLU A 368 6.79 9.26 -16.84
N PHE A 369 5.97 9.12 -15.79
CA PHE A 369 4.73 9.88 -15.63
C PHE A 369 5.00 11.36 -15.34
N VAL A 370 6.11 11.67 -14.67
CA VAL A 370 6.44 13.05 -14.26
C VAL A 370 7.13 13.86 -15.36
N LYS A 371 7.28 13.29 -16.56
CA LYS A 371 7.86 14.01 -17.71
C LYS A 371 6.93 15.14 -18.14
N LYS A 372 7.53 16.31 -18.42
CA LYS A 372 6.82 17.54 -18.83
C LYS A 372 5.73 17.37 -19.90
N HIS A 373 5.96 16.55 -20.92
CA HIS A 373 4.96 16.34 -21.98
C HIS A 373 3.73 15.56 -21.48
N ILE A 374 3.90 14.60 -20.57
CA ILE A 374 2.81 13.84 -19.96
C ILE A 374 2.02 14.72 -19.00
N LEU A 375 2.69 15.49 -18.15
CA LEU A 375 2.04 16.46 -17.28
C LEU A 375 1.28 17.54 -18.08
N SER A 376 1.82 17.96 -19.22
CA SER A 376 1.13 18.88 -20.15
C SER A 376 -0.11 18.24 -20.78
N ALA A 377 -0.04 16.96 -21.16
CA ALA A 377 -1.17 16.21 -21.65
C ALA A 377 -2.26 16.08 -20.57
N ALA A 378 -1.89 15.73 -19.33
CA ALA A 378 -2.80 15.67 -18.19
C ALA A 378 -3.47 17.02 -17.90
N ARG A 379 -2.71 18.13 -17.95
CA ARG A 379 -3.29 19.48 -17.82
C ARG A 379 -4.32 19.77 -18.91
N SER A 380 -4.06 19.35 -20.16
CA SER A 380 -4.95 19.66 -21.29
C SER A 380 -6.32 19.00 -21.21
N VAL A 381 -6.41 17.82 -20.57
CA VAL A 381 -7.66 17.07 -20.40
C VAL A 381 -8.43 17.47 -19.13
N LEU A 382 -7.85 18.32 -18.27
CA LEU A 382 -8.54 18.92 -17.13
C LEU A 382 -9.38 20.13 -17.55
N SER A 383 -10.48 20.34 -16.82
CA SER A 383 -11.28 21.56 -16.90
C SER A 383 -10.49 22.79 -16.43
N ASP A 384 -10.96 23.99 -16.76
CA ASP A 384 -10.23 25.23 -16.50
C ASP A 384 -9.93 25.47 -15.01
N PHE A 385 -10.76 24.87 -14.13
CA PHE A 385 -10.62 24.92 -12.67
C PHE A 385 -10.30 23.55 -12.07
N GLY A 386 -10.02 22.54 -12.89
CA GLY A 386 -9.75 21.19 -12.44
C GLY A 386 -8.46 21.07 -11.64
N ILE A 387 -8.33 19.95 -10.94
CA ILE A 387 -7.12 19.61 -10.17
C ILE A 387 -6.54 18.26 -10.60
N PHE A 388 -5.22 18.20 -10.57
CA PHE A 388 -4.45 16.99 -10.66
C PHE A 388 -4.00 16.60 -9.25
N VAL A 389 -4.21 15.36 -8.84
CA VAL A 389 -3.95 14.87 -7.49
C VAL A 389 -3.13 13.59 -7.59
N MET A 390 -2.03 13.50 -6.84
CA MET A 390 -1.10 12.38 -6.97
C MET A 390 -0.58 11.92 -5.61
N ASN A 391 -0.63 10.61 -5.39
CA ASN A 391 0.11 9.96 -4.31
C ASN A 391 1.61 9.94 -4.66
N VAL A 392 2.45 10.42 -3.75
CA VAL A 392 3.90 10.50 -3.93
C VAL A 392 4.61 9.82 -2.76
N ILE A 393 5.49 8.87 -3.07
CA ILE A 393 6.45 8.28 -2.12
C ILE A 393 7.84 8.67 -2.62
N PRO A 394 8.41 9.78 -2.13
CA PRO A 394 9.68 10.29 -2.65
C PRO A 394 10.86 9.49 -2.06
N PRO A 395 11.79 8.97 -2.90
CA PRO A 395 12.98 8.28 -2.40
C PRO A 395 13.94 9.23 -1.66
N THR A 396 13.91 10.52 -1.98
CA THR A 396 14.72 11.55 -1.33
C THR A 396 13.98 12.89 -1.31
N ARG A 397 14.38 13.79 -0.40
CA ARG A 397 13.85 15.16 -0.40
C ARG A 397 14.14 15.90 -1.72
N LEU A 398 15.35 15.73 -2.27
CA LEU A 398 15.75 16.35 -3.53
C LEU A 398 14.87 15.90 -4.71
N PHE A 399 14.47 14.62 -4.73
CA PHE A 399 13.52 14.11 -5.71
C PHE A 399 12.18 14.84 -5.61
N TYR A 400 11.65 14.99 -4.38
CA TYR A 400 10.39 15.67 -4.15
C TYR A 400 10.45 17.16 -4.55
N ASP A 401 11.54 17.86 -4.21
CA ASP A 401 11.72 19.27 -4.58
C ASP A 401 11.83 19.44 -6.12
N THR A 402 12.48 18.50 -6.82
CA THR A 402 12.54 18.48 -8.30
C THR A 402 11.16 18.25 -8.91
N LEU A 403 10.39 17.32 -8.35
CA LEU A 403 9.02 17.05 -8.78
C LEU A 403 8.14 18.31 -8.66
N ILE A 404 8.25 19.04 -7.54
CA ILE A 404 7.53 20.30 -7.34
C ILE A 404 7.86 21.29 -8.46
N HIS A 405 9.15 21.44 -8.82
CA HIS A 405 9.55 22.35 -9.89
C HIS A 405 8.96 21.99 -11.25
N GLU A 406 8.95 20.72 -11.64
CA GLU A 406 8.32 20.27 -12.90
C GLU A 406 6.82 20.62 -12.95
N PHE A 407 6.13 20.48 -11.81
CA PHE A 407 4.72 20.84 -11.70
C PHE A 407 4.48 22.36 -11.73
N GLN A 408 5.36 23.17 -11.14
CA GLN A 408 5.25 24.64 -11.14
C GLN A 408 5.38 25.23 -12.55
N GLU A 409 6.11 24.57 -13.45
CA GLU A 409 6.22 25.03 -14.85
C GLU A 409 4.91 24.84 -15.64
N ILE A 410 3.98 24.02 -15.15
CA ILE A 410 2.80 23.56 -15.89
C ILE A 410 1.51 24.00 -15.21
N PHE A 411 1.45 24.01 -13.88
CA PHE A 411 0.25 24.32 -13.09
C PHE A 411 0.35 25.69 -12.41
N HIS A 412 -0.80 26.29 -12.14
CA HIS A 412 -0.84 27.66 -11.60
C HIS A 412 -0.60 27.70 -10.10
N GLU A 413 -1.17 26.75 -9.36
CA GLU A 413 -0.99 26.63 -7.91
C GLU A 413 -0.70 25.18 -7.56
N LEU A 414 0.20 24.99 -6.60
CA LEU A 414 0.48 23.68 -6.01
C LEU A 414 0.10 23.68 -4.54
N TYR A 415 -0.34 22.51 -4.09
CA TYR A 415 -0.62 22.23 -2.71
C TYR A 415 -0.06 20.86 -2.35
N GLU A 416 0.22 20.65 -1.08
CA GLU A 416 0.59 19.36 -0.54
C GLU A 416 -0.25 19.01 0.68
N ILE A 417 -0.40 17.71 0.91
CA ILE A 417 -0.85 17.14 2.18
C ILE A 417 0.21 16.12 2.61
N ASP A 418 0.80 16.33 3.78
CA ASP A 418 1.61 15.31 4.44
C ASP A 418 0.65 14.29 5.07
N VAL A 419 0.74 13.02 4.65
CA VAL A 419 -0.16 11.96 5.14
C VAL A 419 0.12 11.63 6.61
N GLY A 420 1.32 11.96 7.11
CA GLY A 420 1.73 11.75 8.49
C GLY A 420 2.20 10.33 8.78
N ASN A 421 2.34 9.46 7.77
CA ASN A 421 2.86 8.11 7.90
C ASN A 421 4.38 8.01 7.65
N GLY A 422 5.05 9.14 7.42
CA GLY A 422 6.50 9.21 7.18
C GLY A 422 6.95 8.84 5.76
N GLU A 423 6.03 8.45 4.88
CA GLU A 423 6.35 7.97 3.53
C GLU A 423 5.55 8.71 2.44
N ASN A 424 4.23 8.84 2.60
CA ASN A 424 3.35 9.37 1.57
C ASN A 424 3.13 10.88 1.71
N PHE A 425 3.17 11.56 0.58
CA PHE A 425 2.65 12.90 0.38
C PHE A 425 1.57 12.85 -0.69
N VAL A 426 0.57 13.72 -0.59
CA VAL A 426 -0.35 13.98 -1.70
C VAL A 426 -0.02 15.33 -2.30
N LEU A 427 0.48 15.32 -3.53
CA LEU A 427 0.75 16.52 -4.32
C LEU A 427 -0.50 16.88 -5.12
N ILE A 428 -0.92 18.13 -5.05
CA ILE A 428 -2.10 18.64 -5.76
C ILE A 428 -1.69 19.81 -6.63
N ALA A 429 -2.06 19.78 -7.90
CA ALA A 429 -1.76 20.82 -8.87
C ALA A 429 -3.04 21.35 -9.51
N LYS A 430 -3.24 22.67 -9.43
CA LYS A 430 -4.47 23.34 -9.85
C LYS A 430 -4.27 24.08 -11.16
N VAL A 431 -5.23 23.95 -12.07
CA VAL A 431 -5.13 24.54 -13.43
C VAL A 431 -5.17 26.07 -13.39
N SER A 432 -6.17 26.63 -12.67
CA SER A 432 -6.40 28.07 -12.50
C SER A 432 -7.05 28.35 -11.13
N PRO A 433 -6.91 29.55 -10.56
CA PRO A 433 -7.52 29.89 -9.28
C PRO A 433 -9.05 30.08 -9.44
N VAL A 434 -9.81 29.79 -8.39
CA VAL A 434 -11.27 30.00 -8.37
C VAL A 434 -11.55 31.43 -7.92
N THR A 435 -12.26 32.21 -8.74
CA THR A 435 -12.47 33.66 -8.56
C THR A 435 -13.58 34.02 -7.57
N SER A 436 -14.37 33.06 -7.08
CA SER A 436 -15.41 33.28 -6.08
C SER A 436 -15.57 32.07 -5.15
N PRO A 437 -15.01 32.11 -3.93
CA PRO A 437 -15.36 31.11 -2.92
C PRO A 437 -16.80 31.39 -2.47
N LEU A 438 -17.75 30.52 -2.85
CA LEU A 438 -18.98 30.38 -2.07
C LEU A 438 -18.55 30.09 -0.62
N SER A 439 -19.23 30.70 0.35
CA SER A 439 -18.92 30.40 1.75
C SER A 439 -19.07 28.89 1.99
N GLU A 440 -18.17 28.27 2.78
CA GLU A 440 -18.26 26.82 3.07
C GLU A 440 -19.64 26.40 3.60
N CYS A 441 -20.33 27.33 4.28
CA CYS A 441 -21.66 27.11 4.85
C CYS A 441 -22.76 26.98 3.78
N GLU A 442 -22.56 27.51 2.57
CA GLU A 442 -23.53 27.48 1.46
C GLU A 442 -23.20 26.41 0.41
N ASN A 443 -22.04 25.75 0.50
CA ASN A 443 -21.63 24.73 -0.45
C ASN A 443 -22.03 23.33 0.04
N SER A 444 -23.10 22.77 -0.54
CA SER A 444 -23.64 21.47 -0.15
C SER A 444 -22.65 20.33 -0.41
N PHE A 445 -21.86 20.43 -1.47
CA PHE A 445 -20.79 19.47 -1.78
C PHE A 445 -19.69 19.48 -0.70
N LEU A 446 -19.20 20.63 -0.25
CA LEU A 446 -18.18 20.70 0.80
C LEU A 446 -18.67 20.14 2.13
N GLN A 447 -19.95 20.35 2.47
CA GLN A 447 -20.58 19.72 3.63
C GLN A 447 -20.61 18.19 3.49
N LYS A 448 -21.03 17.69 2.32
CA LYS A 448 -21.05 16.27 2.01
C LYS A 448 -19.66 15.65 2.08
N LEU A 449 -18.66 16.31 1.51
CA LEU A 449 -17.25 15.91 1.55
C LEU A 449 -16.76 15.82 3.00
N ARG A 450 -16.97 16.87 3.80
CA ARG A 450 -16.58 16.92 5.22
C ARG A 450 -17.22 15.77 6.01
N ILE A 451 -18.48 15.44 5.76
CA ILE A 451 -19.14 14.28 6.40
C ILE A 451 -18.52 12.96 5.92
N ALA A 452 -18.34 12.78 4.62
CA ALA A 452 -17.88 11.53 4.01
C ALA A 452 -16.46 11.13 4.47
N ILE A 453 -15.58 12.12 4.72
CA ILE A 453 -14.21 11.87 5.20
C ILE A 453 -14.00 12.17 6.69
N LEU A 454 -15.08 12.48 7.43
CA LEU A 454 -15.05 12.90 8.84
C LEU A 454 -14.15 14.13 9.09
N GLY A 455 -14.09 15.05 8.12
CA GLY A 455 -13.27 16.26 8.16
C GLY A 455 -11.76 16.03 8.11
N ARG A 456 -11.31 14.78 7.98
CA ARG A 456 -9.88 14.44 7.99
C ARG A 456 -9.16 15.11 6.81
N TYR A 457 -7.95 15.62 7.09
CA TYR A 457 -7.03 16.26 6.15
C TYR A 457 -7.50 17.57 5.48
N LEU A 458 -8.71 18.06 5.73
CA LEU A 458 -9.17 19.35 5.14
C LEU A 458 -8.29 20.52 5.59
N ASP A 459 -7.92 20.57 6.87
CA ASP A 459 -7.06 21.61 7.44
C ASP A 459 -5.55 21.35 7.20
N SER A 460 -5.21 20.21 6.59
CA SER A 460 -3.83 19.79 6.32
C SER A 460 -3.34 20.21 4.93
N ILE A 461 -4.21 20.77 4.09
CA ILE A 461 -3.88 21.22 2.74
C ILE A 461 -3.03 22.51 2.82
N ARG A 462 -1.76 22.42 2.44
CA ARG A 462 -0.83 23.56 2.42
C ARG A 462 -0.49 23.96 1.00
N LYS A 463 -0.57 25.25 0.69
CA LYS A 463 -0.05 25.79 -0.58
C LYS A 463 1.48 25.81 -0.55
N ILE A 464 2.13 25.41 -1.66
CA ILE A 464 3.59 25.30 -1.79
C ILE A 464 4.15 25.99 -3.02
#